data_AF-A0A0S4XQA6-F1
#
_entry.id   AF-A0A0S4XQA6-F1
#
_cell.length_a   1.000
_cell.length_b   1.000
_cell.length_c   1.000
_cell.angle_alpha   90.00
_cell.angle_beta   90.00
_cell.angle_gamma   90.00
#
_symmetry.space_group_name_H-M   'P 1'
#
loop_
_entity.id
_entity.type
_entity.pdbx_description
1 polymer ?
#
loop_
_entity_poly.entity_id
_entity_poly.type
_entity_poly.pdbx_seq_one_letter_code
_entity_poly.pdbx_strand_id
1 'polypeptide(L)'
;MYSKDGGFCYIKAKDDYIHIGWFRGKYINDKYNLLFGNGKTIRGQKVYKLDKFTKETIKHYTQETLIFLFEHNDLMRLRKHNF
;
A
#
# COMPACT_ATOMS: atom_id res chain seq x y z
N MET A 1 7.94 -1.02 5.92
CA MET A 1 8.19 -2.44 5.61
C MET A 1 8.65 -2.52 4.16
N TYR A 2 9.80 -3.15 3.89
CA TYR A 2 10.46 -3.18 2.58
C TYR A 2 10.70 -4.64 2.15
N SER A 3 10.47 -4.96 0.87
CA SER A 3 10.98 -6.18 0.23
C SER A 3 12.08 -5.84 -0.79
N LYS A 4 12.71 -6.88 -1.36
CA LYS A 4 13.61 -6.75 -2.51
C LYS A 4 12.95 -6.07 -3.71
N ASP A 5 11.62 -6.14 -3.79
CA ASP A 5 10.81 -5.63 -4.89
C ASP A 5 10.33 -4.18 -4.69
N GLY A 6 10.48 -3.61 -3.49
CA GLY A 6 10.09 -2.24 -3.18
C GLY A 6 9.52 -2.07 -1.76
N GLY A 7 9.17 -0.83 -1.43
CA GLY A 7 8.48 -0.53 -0.18
C GLY A 7 6.98 -0.84 -0.29
N PHE A 8 6.38 -1.28 0.82
CA PHE A 8 4.92 -1.46 0.92
C PHE A 8 4.24 -0.23 1.49
N CYS A 9 4.67 0.12 2.70
CA CYS A 9 4.14 1.24 3.45
C CYS A 9 5.17 1.75 4.45
N TYR A 10 4.92 2.97 4.93
CA TYR A 10 5.46 3.46 6.19
C TYR A 10 4.37 3.49 7.26
N ILE A 11 4.80 3.41 8.52
CA ILE A 11 3.93 3.51 9.69
C ILE A 11 4.43 4.67 10.53
N LYS A 12 3.52 5.56 10.93
CA LYS A 12 3.83 6.71 11.79
C LYS A 12 2.78 6.82 12.89
N ALA A 13 3.23 6.88 14.14
CA ALA A 13 2.37 7.20 15.27
C ALA A 13 1.94 8.67 15.21
N LYS A 14 0.67 8.91 15.57
CA LYS A 14 0.05 10.22 15.79
C LYS A 14 -0.63 10.18 17.15
N ASP A 15 -1.01 11.35 17.65
CA ASP A 15 -1.55 11.51 19.00
C ASP A 15 -2.74 10.58 19.25
N ASP A 16 -3.66 10.46 18.28
CA ASP A 16 -4.90 9.67 18.43
C ASP A 16 -4.97 8.41 17.56
N TYR A 17 -3.99 8.18 16.68
CA TYR A 17 -4.07 7.09 15.70
C TYR A 17 -2.71 6.69 15.13
N ILE A 18 -2.66 5.51 14.50
CA ILE A 18 -1.54 5.11 13.65
C ILE A 18 -1.85 5.48 12.21
N HIS A 19 -0.94 6.21 11.57
CA HIS A 19 -0.98 6.47 10.14
C HIS A 19 -0.20 5.39 9.39
N ILE A 20 -0.88 4.66 8.51
CA ILE A 20 -0.24 3.79 7.52
C ILE A 20 -0.26 4.50 6.18
N GLY A 21 0.90 4.88 5.67
CA GLY A 21 1.05 5.45 4.34
C GLY A 21 1.40 4.37 3.33
N TRP A 22 0.44 3.98 2.49
CA TRP A 22 0.59 2.94 1.47
C TRP A 22 1.28 3.51 0.24
N PHE A 23 2.46 2.99 -0.08
CA PHE A 23 3.15 3.34 -1.32
C PHE A 23 2.34 2.83 -2.50
N ARG A 24 2.40 3.55 -3.62
CA ARG A 24 1.59 3.24 -4.82
C ARG A 24 0.09 3.24 -4.55
N GLY A 25 -0.36 3.91 -3.47
CA GLY A 25 -1.75 3.95 -3.05
C GLY A 25 -2.75 4.43 -4.12
N LYS A 26 -2.30 5.18 -5.13
CA LYS A 26 -3.12 5.54 -6.31
C LYS A 26 -3.65 4.31 -7.06
N TYR A 27 -2.90 3.22 -7.06
CA TYR A 27 -3.18 1.99 -7.81
C TYR A 27 -3.86 0.91 -6.95
N ILE A 28 -4.01 1.14 -5.65
CA ILE A 28 -4.65 0.18 -4.74
C ILE A 28 -6.17 0.24 -4.93
N ASN A 29 -6.81 -0.93 -5.07
CA ASN A 29 -8.25 -1.03 -5.03
C ASN A 29 -8.77 -0.78 -3.61
N ASP A 30 -9.33 0.40 -3.39
CA ASP A 30 -9.82 0.84 -2.09
C ASP A 30 -11.24 0.33 -1.78
N LYS A 31 -11.39 -1.00 -1.76
CA LYS A 31 -12.67 -1.69 -1.51
C LYS A 31 -13.40 -1.21 -0.24
N TYR A 32 -12.65 -0.79 0.78
CA TYR A 32 -13.20 -0.38 2.07
C TYR A 32 -13.38 1.13 2.21
N ASN A 33 -12.98 1.93 1.20
CA ASN A 33 -13.03 3.39 1.23
C ASN A 33 -12.31 4.01 2.45
N LEU A 34 -11.24 3.38 2.94
CA LEU A 34 -10.48 3.85 4.11
C LEU A 34 -9.24 4.64 3.74
N LEU A 35 -8.87 4.66 2.46
CA LEU A 35 -7.69 5.38 2.01
C LEU A 35 -8.04 6.85 1.77
N PHE A 36 -7.26 7.76 2.31
CA PHE A 36 -7.39 9.20 2.09
C PHE A 36 -6.17 9.76 1.36
N GLY A 37 -6.33 10.98 0.86
CA GLY A 37 -5.33 11.70 0.08
C GLY A 37 -5.56 11.54 -1.41
N ASN A 38 -5.38 12.64 -2.14
CA ASN A 38 -5.66 12.75 -3.58
C ASN A 38 -4.42 12.36 -4.42
N GLY A 39 -3.52 11.56 -3.83
CA GLY A 39 -2.10 11.57 -4.15
C GLY A 39 -1.72 10.79 -5.40
N LYS A 40 -0.96 11.45 -6.28
CA LYS A 40 -0.33 10.90 -7.50
C LYS A 40 0.48 9.60 -7.28
N THR A 41 0.84 9.24 -6.05
CA THR A 41 1.63 8.03 -5.72
C THR A 41 1.38 7.40 -4.34
N ILE A 42 0.94 8.10 -3.29
CA ILE A 42 0.74 7.55 -1.91
C ILE A 42 -0.68 7.87 -1.42
N ARG A 43 -1.33 6.93 -0.73
CA ARG A 43 -2.59 7.15 0.02
C ARG A 43 -2.44 6.69 1.46
N GLY A 44 -3.09 7.39 2.39
CA GLY A 44 -3.00 7.13 3.82
C GLY A 44 -4.20 6.37 4.37
N GLN A 45 -3.99 5.58 5.43
CA GLN A 45 -5.03 4.95 6.24
C GLN A 45 -4.85 5.38 7.70
N LYS A 46 -5.94 5.77 8.37
CA LYS A 46 -5.94 6.01 9.82
C LYS A 46 -6.38 4.73 10.55
N VAL A 47 -5.63 4.33 11.57
CA VAL A 47 -5.93 3.16 12.40
C VAL A 47 -6.06 3.60 13.85
N TYR A 48 -7.27 3.52 14.39
CA TYR A 48 -7.58 3.89 15.78
C TYR A 48 -7.59 2.68 16.72
N LYS A 49 -7.86 1.48 16.21
CA LYS A 49 -7.90 0.22 16.96
C LYS A 49 -7.55 -0.96 16.06
N LEU A 50 -7.01 -2.04 16.63
CA LEU A 50 -6.67 -3.27 15.90
C LEU A 50 -7.75 -4.35 16.06
N ASP A 51 -8.98 -4.03 15.68
CA ASP A 51 -10.06 -5.01 15.63
C ASP A 51 -9.99 -5.90 14.38
N LYS A 52 -10.90 -6.88 14.29
CA LYS A 52 -10.94 -7.85 13.18
C LYS A 52 -11.03 -7.15 11.82
N PHE A 53 -11.93 -6.18 11.70
CA PHE A 53 -12.11 -5.40 10.46
C PHE A 53 -10.83 -4.65 10.07
N THR A 54 -10.19 -3.98 11.03
CA THR A 54 -8.94 -3.26 10.77
C THR A 54 -7.85 -4.22 10.30
N LYS A 55 -7.69 -5.38 10.94
CA LYS A 55 -6.73 -6.41 10.53
C LYS A 55 -6.98 -6.89 9.10
N GLU A 56 -8.24 -7.11 8.74
CA GLU A 56 -8.64 -7.50 7.38
C GLU A 56 -8.30 -6.42 6.36
N THR A 57 -8.57 -5.14 6.67
CA THR A 57 -8.26 -4.03 5.75
C THR A 57 -6.75 -3.85 5.53
N ILE A 58 -5.94 -3.96 6.60
CA ILE A 58 -4.48 -3.91 6.50
C ILE A 58 -3.96 -5.07 5.64
N LYS A 59 -4.52 -6.27 5.82
CA LYS A 59 -4.17 -7.43 4.99
C LYS A 59 -4.50 -7.19 3.51
N HIS A 60 -5.70 -6.69 3.22
CA HIS A 60 -6.13 -6.36 1.86
C HIS A 60 -5.19 -5.34 1.20
N TYR A 61 -4.92 -4.21 1.84
CA TYR A 61 -4.03 -3.18 1.26
C TYR A 61 -2.58 -3.64 1.10
N THR A 62 -2.12 -4.54 1.97
CA THR A 62 -0.81 -5.20 1.81
C THR A 62 -0.79 -6.07 0.56
N GLN A 63 -1.85 -6.87 0.32
CA GLN A 63 -1.99 -7.74 -0.84
C GLN A 63 -2.07 -6.94 -2.15
N GLU A 64 -2.86 -5.87 -2.18
CA GLU A 64 -2.95 -4.96 -3.34
C GLU A 64 -1.59 -4.35 -3.68
N THR A 65 -0.83 -3.95 -2.65
CA THR A 65 0.52 -3.41 -2.85
C THR A 65 1.49 -4.46 -3.39
N LEU A 66 1.39 -5.72 -2.92
CA LEU A 66 2.18 -6.85 -3.43
C LEU A 66 1.92 -7.11 -4.91
N ILE A 67 0.64 -7.20 -5.28
CA ILE A 67 0.22 -7.45 -6.67
C ILE A 67 0.83 -6.37 -7.58
N PHE A 68 0.69 -5.09 -7.20
CA PHE A 68 1.28 -4.00 -7.96
C PHE A 68 2.81 -4.13 -8.09
N LEU A 69 3.52 -4.47 -7.01
CA LEU A 69 4.98 -4.59 -7.05
C LEU A 69 5.44 -5.72 -7.97
N PHE A 70 4.77 -6.88 -7.94
CA PHE A 70 5.10 -7.99 -8.83
C PHE A 70 4.82 -7.64 -10.30
N GLU A 71 3.62 -7.15 -10.61
CA GLU A 71 3.24 -6.75 -11.97
C GLU A 71 4.19 -5.67 -12.51
N HIS A 72 4.48 -4.64 -11.71
CA HIS A 72 5.37 -3.57 -12.13
C HIS A 72 6.80 -4.06 -12.36
N ASN A 73 7.34 -4.89 -11.46
CA ASN A 73 8.70 -5.39 -11.60
C ASN A 73 8.85 -6.35 -12.78
N ASP A 74 7.86 -7.21 -13.04
CA ASP A 74 7.88 -8.11 -14.19
C ASP A 74 7.78 -7.33 -15.50
N LEU A 75 6.90 -6.31 -15.58
CA LEU A 75 6.85 -5.40 -16.73
C LEU A 75 8.19 -4.68 -16.95
N MET A 76 8.86 -4.24 -15.89
CA MET A 76 10.16 -3.58 -15.98
C MET A 76 11.28 -4.54 -16.40
N ARG A 77 11.23 -5.81 -15.99
CA ARG A 77 12.17 -6.86 -16.45
C ARG A 77 12.00 -7.15 -17.94
N LEU A 78 10.76 -7.31 -18.42
CA LEU A 78 10.48 -7.52 -19.84
C LEU A 78 10.95 -6.34 -20.70
N ARG A 79 10.78 -5.10 -20.23
CA ARG A 79 11.31 -3.91 -20.90
C ARG A 79 12.82 -3.90 -21.01
N LYS A 80 13.55 -4.42 -20.02
CA LYS A 80 15.02 -4.46 -20.06
C LYS A 80 15.59 -5.54 -20.98
N HIS A 81 14.82 -6.58 -21.30
CA HIS A 81 15.27 -7.68 -22.17
C HIS A 81 14.95 -7.45 -23.66
N ASN A 82 14.04 -6.53 -23.97
CA ASN A 82 13.64 -6.21 -25.34
C ASN A 82 14.39 -5.01 -25.95
N PHE A 83 15.47 -4.55 -25.30
CA PHE A 83 16.38 -3.50 -25.79
C PHE A 83 17.83 -3.93 -25.58
#